data_AF-A0A3D2ICI4-F1
#
_entry.id   AF-A0A3D2ICI4-F1
#
_cell.length_a   1.000
_cell.length_b   1.000
_cell.length_c   1.000
_cell.angle_alpha   90.00
_cell.angle_beta   90.00
_cell.angle_gamma   90.00
#
_symmetry.space_group_name_H-M   'P 1'
#
loop_
_entity.id
_entity.type
_entity.pdbx_description
1 polymer ?
#
loop_
_entity_poly.entity_id
_entity_poly.type
_entity_poly.pdbx_seq_one_letter_code
_entity_poly.pdbx_strand_id
1 'polypeptide(L)'
;MMSKNVTLITYPEATLLKSYDTLVAFKSSAAVKVKWNMVTEQHYSKTISRHINEFFGGSEEAAEVDKVPQKTIDVVAKFLEEYHK
;
A
#
# COMPACT_ATOMS: atom_id res chain seq x y z
N MET A 1 9.85 0.66 14.12
CA MET A 1 9.43 2.08 14.02
C MET A 1 9.47 2.45 12.55
N MET A 2 8.35 2.90 11.97
CA MET A 2 8.31 3.30 10.55
C MET A 2 9.24 4.51 10.33
N SER A 3 9.97 4.52 9.20
CA SER A 3 10.82 5.66 8.83
C SER A 3 10.01 6.95 8.76
N LYS A 4 10.63 8.11 9.04
CA LYS A 4 9.99 9.44 8.91
C LYS A 4 9.41 9.69 7.51
N ASN A 5 9.89 8.95 6.51
CA ASN A 5 9.50 9.10 5.11
C ASN A 5 8.43 8.06 4.68
N VAL A 6 7.81 7.37 5.65
CA VAL A 6 6.76 6.40 5.39
C VAL A 6 5.54 6.75 6.25
N THR A 7 4.38 6.85 5.61
CA THR A 7 3.12 7.19 6.26
C THR A 7 2.06 6.17 5.89
N LEU A 8 1.18 5.91 6.85
CA LEU A 8 -0.01 5.08 6.65
C LEU A 8 -1.23 5.98 6.57
N ILE A 9 -2.09 5.75 5.59
CA ILE A 9 -3.39 6.40 5.47
C ILE A 9 -4.44 5.30 5.60
N THR A 10 -5.33 5.41 6.58
CA THR A 10 -6.28 4.35 6.90
C THR A 10 -7.70 4.83 6.61
N TYR A 11 -8.41 4.02 5.85
CA TYR A 11 -9.84 4.08 5.59
C TYR A 11 -10.52 2.84 6.19
N PRO A 12 -11.85 2.84 6.39
CA PRO A 12 -12.57 1.65 6.86
C PRO A 12 -12.31 0.40 5.99
N GLU A 13 -12.19 0.59 4.67
CA GLU A 13 -12.03 -0.49 3.69
C GLU A 13 -10.57 -0.88 3.44
N ALA A 14 -9.59 -0.01 3.75
CA ALA A 14 -8.21 -0.24 3.36
C ALA A 14 -7.19 0.61 4.12
N THR A 15 -5.92 0.19 4.10
CA THR A 15 -4.78 1.02 4.46
C THR A 15 -3.90 1.24 3.23
N LEU A 16 -3.39 2.46 3.08
CA LEU A 16 -2.40 2.82 2.08
C LEU A 16 -1.04 3.02 2.75
N LEU A 17 0.01 2.59 2.08
CA LEU A 17 1.39 2.92 2.42
C LEU A 17 1.90 3.98 1.45
N LYS A 18 2.35 5.11 2.00
CA LYS A 18 2.95 6.20 1.25
C LYS A 18 4.42 6.32 1.62
N SER A 19 5.31 6.40 0.63
CA SER A 19 6.71 6.76 0.83
C SER A 19 6.95 8.15 0.25
N TYR A 20 7.38 9.10 1.09
CA TYR A 20 7.37 10.53 0.76
C TYR A 20 6.02 10.95 0.17
N ASP A 21 6.01 11.39 -1.08
CA ASP A 21 4.83 11.81 -1.81
C ASP A 21 4.21 10.75 -2.73
N THR A 22 4.80 9.56 -2.77
CA THR A 22 4.38 8.48 -3.66
C THR A 22 3.65 7.39 -2.88
N LEU A 23 2.47 6.98 -3.36
CA LEU A 23 1.78 5.81 -2.85
C LEU A 23 2.45 4.55 -3.38
N VAL A 24 2.84 3.65 -2.48
CA VAL A 24 3.65 2.48 -2.84
C VAL A 24 2.88 1.18 -2.68
N ALA A 25 1.89 1.14 -1.80
CA ALA A 25 1.10 -0.05 -1.55
C ALA A 25 -0.31 0.25 -1.04
N PHE A 26 -1.21 -0.69 -1.30
CA PHE A 26 -2.60 -0.74 -0.84
C PHE A 26 -2.82 -2.09 -0.15
N LYS A 27 -3.47 -2.09 1.00
CA LYS A 27 -3.87 -3.29 1.72
C LYS A 27 -5.34 -3.20 2.10
N SER A 28 -6.14 -4.11 1.57
CA SER A 28 -7.55 -4.24 1.98
C SER A 28 -7.68 -4.54 3.47
N SER A 29 -8.68 -3.94 4.10
CA SER A 29 -9.05 -4.20 5.49
C SER A 29 -9.61 -5.61 5.65
N ALA A 30 -9.43 -6.20 6.83
CA ALA A 30 -9.99 -7.52 7.15
C ALA A 30 -11.53 -7.55 7.09
N ALA A 31 -12.20 -6.39 7.19
CA ALA A 31 -13.64 -6.26 7.07
C ALA A 31 -14.15 -6.47 5.63
N VAL A 32 -13.27 -6.34 4.62
CA VAL A 32 -13.64 -6.51 3.21
C VAL A 32 -13.62 -8.01 2.85
N LYS A 33 -14.73 -8.50 2.27
CA LYS A 33 -14.88 -9.92 1.91
C LYS A 33 -13.89 -10.41 0.86
N VAL A 34 -13.48 -9.51 -0.03
CA VAL A 34 -12.51 -9.79 -1.10
C VAL A 34 -11.21 -9.07 -0.76
N LYS A 35 -10.17 -9.84 -0.47
CA LYS A 35 -8.85 -9.29 -0.19
C LYS A 35 -8.17 -8.89 -1.49
N TRP A 36 -8.02 -7.59 -1.69
CA TRP A 36 -7.18 -7.05 -2.75
C TRP A 36 -6.03 -6.29 -2.09
N ASN A 37 -4.82 -6.78 -2.30
CA ASN A 37 -3.61 -6.15 -1.83
C ASN A 37 -2.78 -5.85 -3.07
N MET A 38 -2.22 -4.66 -3.15
CA MET A 38 -1.47 -4.23 -4.32
C MET A 38 -0.20 -3.52 -3.90
N VAL A 39 0.88 -3.75 -4.62
CA VAL A 39 2.12 -2.99 -4.51
C VAL A 39 2.49 -2.50 -5.91
N THR A 40 3.09 -1.33 -6.02
CA THR A 40 3.51 -0.85 -7.33
C THR A 40 4.64 -1.73 -7.89
N GLU A 41 4.74 -1.88 -9.20
CA GLU A 41 5.86 -2.55 -9.89
C GLU A 41 7.21 -1.81 -9.78
N GLN A 42 7.25 -0.62 -9.15
CA GLN A 42 8.47 0.18 -9.07
C GLN A 42 9.58 -0.52 -8.26
N HIS A 43 10.82 -0.27 -8.68
CA HIS A 43 11.99 -0.67 -7.90
C HIS A 43 12.27 0.34 -6.80
N TYR A 44 12.27 -0.15 -5.55
CA TYR A 44 12.50 0.66 -4.37
C TYR A 44 13.86 0.42 -3.74
N SER A 45 14.32 1.38 -2.94
CA SER A 45 15.49 1.17 -2.08
C SER A 45 15.22 0.07 -1.05
N LYS A 46 16.28 -0.58 -0.55
CA LYS A 46 16.18 -1.65 0.47
C LYS A 46 15.34 -1.24 1.68
N THR A 47 15.45 0.02 2.13
CA THR A 47 14.68 0.55 3.25
C THR A 47 13.19 0.56 2.98
N ILE A 48 12.78 1.00 1.79
CA ILE A 48 11.36 1.05 1.41
C ILE A 48 10.82 -0.35 1.13
N SER A 49 11.59 -1.22 0.48
CA SER A 49 11.22 -2.63 0.31
C SER A 49 10.96 -3.33 1.65
N ARG A 50 11.78 -3.04 2.68
CA ARG A 50 11.53 -3.58 4.03
C ARG A 50 10.20 -3.08 4.60
N HIS A 51 9.90 -1.79 4.46
CA HIS A 51 8.62 -1.24 4.96
C HIS A 51 7.41 -1.80 4.21
N ILE A 52 7.53 -2.06 2.90
CA ILE A 52 6.51 -2.76 2.12
C ILE A 52 6.29 -4.17 2.67
N ASN A 53 7.37 -4.92 2.94
CA ASN A 53 7.26 -6.25 3.53
C ASN A 53 6.59 -6.21 4.92
N GLU A 54 7.04 -5.31 5.81
CA GLU A 54 6.45 -5.10 7.13
C GLU A 54 4.95 -4.73 7.04
N PHE A 55 4.59 -3.91 6.07
CA PHE A 55 3.21 -3.48 5.84
C PHE A 55 2.27 -4.65 5.47
N PHE A 56 2.75 -5.59 4.66
CA PHE A 56 1.96 -6.77 4.31
C PHE A 56 1.99 -7.87 5.37
N GLY A 57 3.04 -7.94 6.19
CA GLY A 57 3.16 -8.90 7.29
C GLY A 57 4.42 -9.78 7.20
N GLY A 58 5.32 -9.50 6.26
CA GLY A 58 6.54 -10.25 6.01
C GLY A 58 6.89 -10.25 4.52
N SER A 59 8.09 -10.73 4.19
CA SER A 59 8.53 -10.85 2.79
C SER A 59 7.78 -11.94 2.03
N GLU A 60 7.36 -13.01 2.70
CA GLU A 60 6.59 -14.10 2.11
C GLU A 60 5.20 -13.61 1.70
N GLU A 61 4.47 -12.97 2.62
CA GLU A 61 3.16 -12.37 2.34
C GLU A 61 3.24 -11.30 1.25
N ALA A 62 4.28 -10.46 1.25
CA ALA A 62 4.47 -9.43 0.24
C ALA A 62 4.80 -9.98 -1.16
N ALA A 63 5.34 -11.20 -1.26
CA ALA A 63 5.64 -11.82 -2.55
C ALA A 63 4.39 -12.26 -3.30
N GLU A 64 3.31 -12.59 -2.57
CA GLU A 64 2.00 -13.00 -3.10
C GLU A 64 1.09 -11.81 -3.45
N VAL A 65 1.53 -10.58 -3.16
CA VAL A 65 0.77 -9.35 -3.45
C VAL A 65 0.85 -8.99 -4.92
N ASP A 66 -0.27 -8.58 -5.50
CA ASP A 66 -0.34 -8.14 -6.89
C ASP A 66 0.57 -6.93 -7.12
N LYS A 67 1.48 -7.08 -8.09
CA LYS A 67 2.29 -5.98 -8.58
C LYS A 67 1.52 -5.28 -9.68
N VAL A 68 1.31 -3.97 -9.52
CA VAL A 68 0.51 -3.17 -10.45
C VAL A 68 1.26 -1.92 -10.92
N PRO A 69 0.91 -1.37 -12.10
CA PRO A 69 1.39 -0.07 -12.51
C PRO A 69 1.02 1.04 -11.50
N GLN A 70 1.87 2.05 -11.34
CA GLN A 70 1.66 3.16 -10.40
C GLN A 70 0.27 3.80 -10.54
N LYS A 71 -0.17 4.04 -11.79
CA LYS A 71 -1.47 4.63 -12.11
C LYS A 71 -2.65 3.89 -11.46
N THR A 72 -2.54 2.59 -11.25
CA THR A 72 -3.61 1.77 -10.67
C THR A 72 -3.79 2.12 -9.19
N ILE A 73 -2.69 2.20 -8.45
CA ILE A 73 -2.71 2.59 -7.03
C ILE A 73 -3.14 4.04 -6.86
N ASP A 74 -2.69 4.94 -7.75
CA ASP A 74 -3.08 6.36 -7.69
C ASP A 74 -4.60 6.54 -7.89
N VAL A 75 -5.20 5.79 -8.83
CA VAL A 75 -6.66 5.81 -9.06
C VAL A 75 -7.42 5.30 -7.84
N VAL A 76 -6.98 4.19 -7.24
CA VAL A 76 -7.63 3.62 -6.04
C VAL A 76 -7.56 4.59 -4.87
N ALA A 77 -6.41 5.20 -4.65
CA ALA A 77 -6.26 6.16 -3.56
C ALA A 77 -7.10 7.42 -3.78
N LYS A 78 -7.12 7.96 -5.00
CA LYS A 78 -7.97 9.10 -5.35
C LYS A 78 -9.45 8.76 -5.13
N PHE A 79 -9.89 7.56 -5.49
CA PHE A 79 -11.26 7.11 -5.22
C PHE A 79 -11.57 7.08 -3.72
N LEU A 80 -10.69 6.52 -2.88
CA LEU A 80 -10.87 6.50 -1.43
C LEU A 80 -10.89 7.90 -0.83
N GLU A 81 -9.99 8.78 -1.27
CA GLU A 81 -9.95 10.17 -0.85
C GLU A 81 -11.23 10.93 -1.23
N GLU A 82 -11.77 10.71 -2.43
CA GLU A 82 -13.01 11.37 -2.87
C GLU A 82 -14.26 10.80 -2.20
N TYR A 83 -14.30 9.49 -1.95
CA TYR A 83 -15.44 8.83 -1.31
C TYR A 83 -15.61 9.22 0.16
N HIS A 84 -14.51 9.51 0.86
CA HIS A 84 -14.49 9.86 2.29
C HIS A 84 -14.33 11.37 2.57
N LYS A 85 -14.47 12.23 1.55
CA LYS A 85 -14.61 13.69 1.70
C LYS A 85 -16.02 14.06 2.15
#